data_AF-A0AA95NAV4-F1
#
_entry.id   AF-A0AA95NAV4-F1
#
_cell.length_a   1.000
_cell.length_b   1.000
_cell.length_c   1.000
_cell.angle_alpha   90.00
_cell.angle_beta   90.00
_cell.angle_gamma   90.00
#
_symmetry.space_group_name_H-M   'P 1'
#
loop_
_entity.id
_entity.type
_entity.pdbx_description
1 polymer ?
#
loop_
_entity_poly.entity_id
_entity_poly.type
_entity_poly.pdbx_seq_one_letter_code
_entity_poly.pdbx_strand_id
1 'polypeptide(L)'
;MDTQLLDEVIDCLSGERYLFRYGSDQYAVVLLQRLLQESDQKISELRKSSFGRLLNKPVIQKVVARKGDGKINRYDLDRLLADADSPYILTLDRWGNKKDYRWSQISRPGENLVLQMNFNRQHDQDFERLLEIDREEFNGWSHPTCKTGRSTLCWARLDLDFESGQALIEEIQTDWYRDVFRLYRRKEWAENQQRKQFKFWGYELSVEKVHAYCARTLEIHRQWNEAMLTAVLKFLWEELGIHDVYYHSYETGRILKNIGIYSGPPRSLYTDLPKRFCFEEVRRGPQWIENCTPARRRLKKIKQPKWFRLAI
;
A
#
# COMPACT_ATOMS: atom_id res chain seq x y z
N MET A 1 -3.87 -4.31 17.53
CA MET A 1 -5.23 -4.65 17.99
C MET A 1 -5.24 -5.90 18.86
N ASP A 2 -6.36 -6.13 19.54
CA ASP A 2 -6.61 -7.37 20.29
C ASP A 2 -6.77 -8.56 19.34
N THR A 3 -6.34 -9.74 19.77
CA THR A 3 -6.34 -10.96 18.93
C THR A 3 -7.74 -11.39 18.56
N GLN A 4 -8.70 -11.35 19.50
CA GLN A 4 -10.06 -11.80 19.23
C GLN A 4 -10.74 -10.92 18.17
N LEU A 5 -10.57 -9.61 18.28
CA LEU A 5 -11.09 -8.66 17.30
C LEU A 5 -10.47 -8.87 15.91
N LEU A 6 -9.19 -9.24 15.85
CA LEU A 6 -8.53 -9.54 14.58
C LEU A 6 -9.07 -10.84 13.96
N ASP A 7 -9.30 -11.86 14.77
CA ASP A 7 -9.93 -13.12 14.34
C ASP A 7 -11.31 -12.85 13.75
N GLU A 8 -12.16 -12.08 14.45
CA GLU A 8 -13.51 -11.72 13.98
C GLU A 8 -13.48 -11.01 12.61
N VAL A 9 -12.58 -10.05 12.41
CA VAL A 9 -12.46 -9.34 11.12
C VAL A 9 -12.01 -10.29 10.01
N ILE A 10 -11.02 -11.15 10.26
CA ILE A 10 -10.52 -12.10 9.26
C ILE A 10 -11.60 -13.13 8.93
N ASP A 11 -12.28 -13.68 9.92
CA ASP A 11 -13.30 -14.71 9.71
C ASP A 11 -14.51 -14.17 8.93
N CYS A 12 -14.90 -12.90 9.16
CA CYS A 12 -15.99 -12.27 8.43
C CYS A 12 -15.65 -11.95 6.97
N LEU A 13 -14.38 -11.65 6.65
CA LEU A 13 -13.98 -11.08 5.35
C LEU A 13 -13.07 -11.99 4.50
N SER A 14 -12.62 -13.13 5.03
CA SER A 14 -11.70 -14.04 4.33
C SER A 14 -12.36 -14.97 3.32
N GLY A 15 -13.70 -15.10 3.36
CA GLY A 15 -14.46 -16.03 2.52
C GLY A 15 -14.65 -15.59 1.05
N GLU A 16 -14.53 -14.29 0.75
CA GLU A 16 -14.80 -13.75 -0.58
C GLU A 16 -13.51 -13.37 -1.32
N ARG A 17 -13.43 -13.75 -2.60
CA ARG A 17 -12.36 -13.31 -3.49
C ARG A 17 -12.54 -11.83 -3.83
N TYR A 18 -11.86 -10.95 -3.12
CA TYR A 18 -11.91 -9.51 -3.43
C TYR A 18 -11.01 -9.16 -4.62
N LEU A 19 -11.62 -8.88 -5.78
CA LEU A 19 -10.93 -8.43 -6.97
C LEU A 19 -10.74 -6.91 -6.93
N PHE A 20 -9.48 -6.49 -6.86
CA PHE A 20 -9.11 -5.08 -6.94
C PHE A 20 -8.44 -4.79 -8.28
N ARG A 21 -8.85 -3.72 -8.96
CA ARG A 21 -8.19 -3.25 -10.18
C ARG A 21 -7.60 -1.88 -9.95
N TYR A 22 -6.42 -1.65 -10.53
CA TYR A 22 -5.75 -0.36 -10.45
C TYR A 22 -5.10 0.03 -11.77
N GLY A 23 -5.25 1.30 -12.12
CA GLY A 23 -4.57 1.98 -13.20
C GLY A 23 -4.00 3.33 -12.74
N SER A 24 -3.19 3.94 -13.61
CA SER A 24 -2.52 5.20 -13.32
C SER A 24 -3.49 6.30 -12.86
N ASP A 25 -3.13 7.01 -11.79
CA ASP A 25 -3.90 8.11 -11.18
C ASP A 25 -5.29 7.73 -10.64
N GLN A 26 -5.70 6.45 -10.63
CA GLN A 26 -7.00 6.04 -10.12
C GLN A 26 -7.20 6.33 -8.63
N TYR A 27 -6.12 6.46 -7.87
CA TYR A 27 -6.20 6.92 -6.48
C TYR A 27 -6.89 8.30 -6.35
N ALA A 28 -6.70 9.18 -7.34
CA ALA A 28 -7.32 10.50 -7.36
C ALA A 28 -8.83 10.42 -7.62
N VAL A 29 -9.24 9.48 -8.48
CA VAL A 29 -10.66 9.18 -8.74
C VAL A 29 -11.32 8.69 -7.45
N VAL A 30 -10.71 7.71 -6.78
CA VAL A 30 -11.22 7.12 -5.52
C VAL A 30 -11.35 8.18 -4.42
N LEU A 31 -10.33 9.03 -4.23
CA LEU A 31 -10.39 10.11 -3.24
C LEU A 31 -11.47 11.14 -3.54
N LEU A 32 -11.62 11.54 -4.81
CA LEU A 32 -12.65 12.51 -5.21
C LEU A 32 -14.05 11.90 -5.09
N GLN A 33 -14.26 10.65 -5.50
CA GLN A 33 -15.56 9.97 -5.29
C GLN A 33 -15.94 9.94 -3.82
N ARG A 34 -14.98 9.66 -2.94
CA ARG A 34 -15.19 9.67 -1.49
C ARG A 34 -15.56 11.06 -0.99
N LEU A 35 -14.86 12.11 -1.45
CA LEU A 35 -15.13 13.49 -1.06
C LEU A 35 -16.50 14.00 -1.58
N LEU A 36 -16.90 13.60 -2.78
CA LEU A 36 -18.11 14.09 -3.43
C LEU A 36 -19.39 13.44 -2.87
N GLN A 37 -19.29 12.25 -2.25
CA GLN A 37 -20.41 11.42 -1.76
C GLN A 37 -21.70 11.61 -2.59
N GLU A 38 -22.66 12.41 -2.11
CA GLU A 38 -23.97 12.63 -2.73
C GLU A 38 -24.19 14.03 -3.33
N SER A 39 -23.22 14.94 -3.23
CA SER A 39 -23.41 16.33 -3.65
C SER A 39 -22.43 16.79 -4.72
N ASP A 40 -22.95 17.47 -5.75
CA ASP A 40 -22.13 18.17 -6.72
C ASP A 40 -21.26 19.22 -6.03
N GLN A 41 -19.97 19.27 -6.38
CA GLN A 41 -19.08 20.32 -5.89
C GLN A 41 -18.60 21.22 -7.02
N LYS A 42 -18.45 22.52 -6.70
CA LYS A 42 -17.85 23.46 -7.64
C LYS A 42 -16.37 23.15 -7.76
N ILE A 43 -15.92 23.04 -9.00
CA ILE A 43 -14.50 22.79 -9.33
C ILE A 43 -13.62 23.92 -8.76
N SER A 44 -14.12 25.15 -8.73
CA SER A 44 -13.41 26.31 -8.17
C SER A 44 -13.22 26.23 -6.65
N GLU A 45 -14.15 25.62 -5.92
CA GLU A 45 -14.06 25.40 -4.47
C GLU A 45 -13.09 24.23 -4.19
N LEU A 46 -13.22 23.13 -4.92
CA LEU A 46 -12.28 21.99 -4.84
C LEU A 46 -10.83 22.41 -5.09
N ARG A 47 -10.57 23.29 -6.08
CA ARG A 47 -9.21 23.82 -6.36
C ARG A 47 -8.57 24.52 -5.17
N LYS A 48 -9.37 25.14 -4.29
CA LYS A 48 -8.90 25.86 -3.10
C LYS A 48 -8.73 24.94 -1.88
N SER A 49 -9.24 23.72 -1.94
CA SER A 49 -9.16 22.73 -0.85
C SER A 49 -7.83 21.97 -0.84
N SER A 50 -7.58 21.18 0.21
CA SER A 50 -6.44 20.25 0.30
C SER A 50 -6.45 19.14 -0.77
N PHE A 51 -7.58 18.95 -1.45
CA PHE A 51 -7.79 18.00 -2.55
C PHE A 51 -7.61 18.63 -3.94
N GLY A 52 -7.38 19.94 -4.04
CA GLY A 52 -7.28 20.65 -5.33
C GLY A 52 -6.20 20.07 -6.27
N ARG A 53 -5.13 19.50 -5.71
CA ARG A 53 -4.07 18.82 -6.47
C ARG A 53 -4.56 17.60 -7.25
N LEU A 54 -5.64 16.96 -6.82
CA LEU A 54 -6.22 15.81 -7.52
C LEU A 54 -6.80 16.22 -8.88
N LEU A 55 -7.24 17.47 -9.03
CA LEU A 55 -7.76 18.01 -10.28
C LEU A 55 -6.69 18.18 -11.37
N ASN A 56 -5.40 18.16 -10.99
CA ASN A 56 -4.28 18.25 -11.91
C ASN A 56 -3.87 16.89 -12.49
N LYS A 57 -4.55 15.81 -12.08
CA LYS A 57 -4.28 14.45 -12.54
C LYS A 57 -4.81 14.28 -13.96
N PRO A 58 -4.01 13.77 -14.91
CA PRO A 58 -4.43 13.58 -16.31
C PRO A 58 -5.80 12.94 -16.48
N VAL A 59 -6.11 11.91 -15.68
CA VAL A 59 -7.41 11.22 -15.72
C VAL A 59 -8.58 12.13 -15.32
N ILE A 60 -8.38 13.01 -14.33
CA ILE A 60 -9.39 13.96 -13.84
C ILE A 60 -9.52 15.18 -14.75
N GLN A 61 -8.41 15.67 -15.31
CA GLN A 61 -8.43 16.81 -16.24
C GLN A 61 -9.31 16.54 -17.47
N LYS A 62 -9.31 15.29 -17.98
CA LYS A 62 -10.19 14.86 -19.08
C LYS A 62 -11.67 15.03 -18.74
N VAL A 63 -12.06 14.79 -17.49
CA VAL A 63 -13.44 14.96 -17.01
C VAL A 63 -13.75 16.45 -16.80
N VAL A 64 -12.87 17.16 -16.10
CA VAL A 64 -13.02 18.60 -15.81
C VAL A 64 -13.14 19.43 -17.09
N ALA A 65 -12.37 19.10 -18.14
CA ALA A 65 -12.42 19.82 -19.41
C ALA A 65 -13.76 19.72 -20.14
N ARG A 66 -14.58 18.69 -19.83
CA ARG A 66 -15.90 18.47 -20.45
C ARG A 66 -17.04 19.12 -19.65
N LYS A 67 -16.75 19.70 -18.48
CA LYS A 67 -17.73 20.30 -17.58
C LYS A 67 -17.95 21.78 -17.87
N GLY A 68 -19.00 22.07 -18.63
CA GLY A 68 -19.42 23.44 -18.95
C GLY A 68 -20.13 24.17 -17.80
N ASP A 69 -20.65 23.44 -16.81
CA ASP A 69 -21.38 23.98 -15.65
C ASP A 69 -20.47 24.30 -14.44
N GLY A 70 -19.17 24.00 -14.55
CA GLY A 70 -18.18 24.23 -13.50
C GLY A 70 -18.34 23.35 -12.26
N LYS A 71 -19.14 22.28 -12.33
CA LYS A 71 -19.38 21.33 -11.24
C LYS A 71 -18.88 19.93 -11.61
N ILE A 72 -18.54 19.16 -10.58
CA ILE A 72 -18.19 17.75 -10.71
C ILE A 72 -18.95 16.96 -9.66
N ASN A 73 -19.40 15.77 -10.04
CA ASN A 73 -20.10 14.85 -9.16
C ASN A 73 -19.53 13.43 -9.27
N ARG A 74 -20.03 12.53 -8.42
CA ARG A 74 -19.57 11.13 -8.38
C ARG A 74 -19.78 10.40 -9.70
N TYR A 75 -20.91 10.63 -10.37
CA TYR A 75 -21.27 9.96 -11.61
C TYR A 75 -20.29 10.24 -12.76
N ASP A 76 -19.67 11.43 -12.74
CA ASP A 76 -18.63 11.81 -13.70
C ASP A 76 -17.35 10.97 -13.56
N LEU A 77 -17.10 10.47 -12.35
CA LEU A 77 -15.90 9.74 -11.98
C LEU A 77 -16.06 8.22 -12.11
N ASP A 78 -17.28 7.69 -11.96
CA ASP A 78 -17.55 6.25 -11.96
C ASP A 78 -17.05 5.54 -13.23
N ARG A 79 -17.13 6.22 -14.38
CA ARG A 79 -16.66 5.66 -15.66
C ARG A 79 -15.13 5.52 -15.74
N LEU A 80 -14.37 6.30 -14.96
CA LEU A 80 -12.90 6.28 -15.01
C LEU A 80 -12.29 5.05 -14.32
N LEU A 81 -13.03 4.41 -13.41
CA LEU A 81 -12.56 3.20 -12.73
C LEU A 81 -12.69 1.95 -13.60
N ALA A 82 -13.58 1.95 -14.59
CA ALA A 82 -13.75 0.81 -15.50
C ALA A 82 -12.50 0.54 -16.35
N ASP A 83 -11.71 1.57 -16.63
CA ASP A 83 -10.48 1.49 -17.43
C ASP A 83 -9.25 1.02 -16.62
N ALA A 84 -9.45 0.32 -15.50
CA ALA A 84 -8.36 -0.16 -14.66
C ALA A 84 -7.67 -1.41 -15.26
N ASP A 85 -6.40 -1.25 -15.65
CA ASP A 85 -5.68 -2.26 -16.44
C ASP A 85 -5.18 -3.46 -15.64
N SER A 86 -4.77 -3.28 -14.38
CA SER A 86 -4.10 -4.34 -13.61
C SER A 86 -5.01 -4.96 -12.54
N PRO A 87 -5.38 -6.25 -12.67
CA PRO A 87 -6.17 -6.95 -11.66
C PRO A 87 -5.28 -7.58 -10.59
N TYR A 88 -5.72 -7.45 -9.35
CA TYR A 88 -5.11 -7.99 -8.14
C TYR A 88 -6.16 -8.72 -7.29
N ILE A 89 -5.71 -9.69 -6.51
CA ILE A 89 -6.55 -10.36 -5.51
C ILE A 89 -6.14 -9.85 -4.14
N LEU A 90 -7.08 -9.24 -3.41
CA LEU A 90 -6.83 -8.88 -2.02
C LEU A 90 -7.14 -10.05 -1.10
N THR A 91 -6.27 -10.29 -0.13
CA THR A 91 -6.49 -11.26 0.95
C THR A 91 -6.11 -10.64 2.29
N LEU A 92 -6.63 -11.24 3.36
CA LEU A 92 -6.32 -10.83 4.72
C LEU A 92 -5.40 -11.84 5.40
N ASP A 93 -4.55 -11.33 6.27
CA ASP A 93 -3.69 -12.09 7.15
C ASP A 93 -3.42 -11.29 8.44
N ARG A 94 -2.51 -11.76 9.28
CA ARG A 94 -2.12 -11.12 10.53
C ARG A 94 -0.61 -10.93 10.63
N TRP A 95 -0.20 -9.99 11.46
CA TRP A 95 1.21 -9.79 11.76
C TRP A 95 1.47 -9.37 13.20
N GLY A 96 2.51 -9.96 13.76
CA GLY A 96 3.03 -9.65 15.08
C GLY A 96 2.40 -10.49 16.17
N ASN A 97 2.74 -10.17 17.42
CA ASN A 97 2.09 -10.70 18.59
C ASN A 97 2.39 -9.81 19.80
N LYS A 98 1.63 -9.99 20.89
CA LYS A 98 1.76 -9.18 22.10
C LYS A 98 3.11 -9.29 22.80
N LYS A 99 3.74 -10.47 22.82
CA LYS A 99 4.99 -10.73 23.57
C LYS A 99 6.20 -10.15 22.84
N ASP A 100 6.28 -10.35 21.53
CA ASP A 100 7.43 -10.04 20.69
C ASP A 100 7.19 -8.84 19.76
N TYR A 101 6.20 -8.00 20.07
CA TYR A 101 5.81 -6.83 19.27
C TYR A 101 6.97 -5.89 18.87
N ARG A 102 8.06 -5.88 19.67
CA ARG A 102 9.32 -5.18 19.36
C ARG A 102 10.05 -5.78 18.16
N TRP A 103 10.19 -7.09 18.14
CA TRP A 103 10.79 -7.84 17.05
C TRP A 103 9.90 -7.82 15.81
N SER A 104 8.58 -7.86 16.01
CA SER A 104 7.60 -7.71 14.93
C SER A 104 7.48 -6.29 14.38
N GLN A 105 8.25 -5.32 14.90
CA GLN A 105 8.26 -3.93 14.45
C GLN A 105 6.85 -3.31 14.36
N ILE A 106 6.05 -3.43 15.43
CA ILE A 106 4.74 -2.78 15.54
C ILE A 106 4.72 -1.75 16.68
N SER A 107 3.86 -0.74 16.57
CA SER A 107 3.91 0.44 17.44
C SER A 107 3.52 0.16 18.89
N ARG A 108 2.65 -0.84 19.12
CA ARG A 108 2.18 -1.26 20.44
C ARG A 108 2.06 -2.79 20.55
N PRO A 109 1.99 -3.36 21.77
CA PRO A 109 1.70 -4.78 21.95
C PRO A 109 0.33 -5.15 21.35
N GLY A 110 0.28 -6.28 20.64
CA GLY A 110 -0.91 -6.81 19.99
C GLY A 110 -0.55 -7.36 18.61
N GLU A 111 -1.50 -7.32 17.69
CA GLU A 111 -1.32 -7.74 16.29
C GLU A 111 -1.77 -6.64 15.34
N ASN A 112 -1.39 -6.75 14.06
CA ASN A 112 -1.94 -5.92 12.98
C ASN A 112 -2.73 -6.80 12.03
N LEU A 113 -3.81 -6.24 11.49
CA LEU A 113 -4.44 -6.78 10.30
C LEU A 113 -3.51 -6.53 9.11
N VAL A 114 -3.33 -7.55 8.28
CA VAL A 114 -2.55 -7.43 7.04
C VAL A 114 -3.51 -7.49 5.87
N LEU A 115 -3.46 -6.45 5.03
CA LEU A 115 -4.07 -6.50 3.70
C LEU A 115 -2.98 -6.83 2.68
N GLN A 116 -3.11 -7.98 2.02
CA GLN A 116 -2.17 -8.46 1.01
C GLN A 116 -2.73 -8.17 -0.38
N MET A 117 -1.91 -7.62 -1.28
CA MET A 117 -2.22 -7.47 -2.69
C MET A 117 -1.44 -8.50 -3.50
N ASN A 118 -2.17 -9.51 -3.99
CA ASN A 118 -1.59 -10.65 -4.68
C ASN A 118 -1.76 -10.54 -6.19
N PHE A 119 -0.80 -11.13 -6.91
CA PHE A 119 -0.87 -11.22 -8.35
C PHE A 119 -1.98 -12.16 -8.83
N ASN A 120 -2.36 -11.97 -10.09
CA ASN A 120 -3.22 -12.91 -10.78
C ASN A 120 -2.44 -14.17 -11.21
N ARG A 121 -3.16 -15.20 -11.66
CA ARG A 121 -2.54 -16.47 -12.09
C ARG A 121 -1.62 -16.32 -13.31
N GLN A 122 -1.91 -15.35 -14.18
CA GLN A 122 -1.11 -15.12 -15.39
C GLN A 122 0.32 -14.69 -15.04
N HIS A 123 0.48 -13.82 -14.04
CA HIS A 123 1.79 -13.40 -13.56
C HIS A 123 2.59 -14.59 -13.02
N ASP A 124 1.99 -15.44 -12.18
CA ASP A 124 2.68 -16.58 -11.58
C ASP A 124 3.14 -17.57 -12.67
N GLN A 125 2.31 -17.82 -13.68
CA GLN A 125 2.67 -18.64 -14.84
C GLN A 125 3.81 -18.03 -15.67
N ASP A 126 3.80 -16.71 -15.86
CA ASP A 126 4.87 -16.01 -16.56
C ASP A 126 6.19 -16.05 -15.78
N PHE A 127 6.16 -15.91 -14.46
CA PHE A 127 7.33 -16.06 -13.59
C PHE A 127 7.92 -17.46 -13.70
N GLU A 128 7.11 -18.50 -13.51
CA GLU A 128 7.54 -19.89 -13.55
C GLU A 128 8.14 -20.25 -14.93
N ARG A 129 7.45 -19.87 -16.01
CA ARG A 129 7.88 -20.15 -17.39
C ARG A 129 9.18 -19.45 -17.79
N LEU A 130 9.38 -18.21 -17.35
CA LEU A 130 10.52 -17.39 -17.78
C LEU A 130 11.73 -17.55 -16.88
N LEU A 131 11.54 -17.67 -15.57
CA LEU A 131 12.65 -17.65 -14.62
C LEU A 131 13.03 -19.04 -14.12
N GLU A 132 12.08 -19.98 -14.02
CA GLU A 132 12.32 -21.33 -13.48
C GLU A 132 12.94 -21.29 -12.06
N ILE A 133 12.63 -20.23 -11.29
CA ILE A 133 13.00 -20.04 -9.88
C ILE A 133 11.82 -20.44 -9.01
N ASP A 134 12.06 -20.95 -7.80
CA ASP A 134 11.02 -21.06 -6.79
C ASP A 134 10.48 -19.66 -6.42
N ARG A 135 9.18 -19.43 -6.58
CA ARG A 135 8.53 -18.17 -6.24
C ARG A 135 8.71 -17.77 -4.78
N GLU A 136 8.88 -18.74 -3.87
CA GLU A 136 9.07 -18.45 -2.45
C GLU A 136 10.35 -17.65 -2.16
N GLU A 137 11.33 -17.67 -3.08
CA GLU A 137 12.52 -16.82 -3.02
C GLU A 137 12.16 -15.31 -3.09
N PHE A 138 11.09 -14.97 -3.80
CA PHE A 138 10.57 -13.59 -3.90
C PHE A 138 9.44 -13.33 -2.91
N ASN A 139 8.84 -14.38 -2.35
CA ASN A 139 7.69 -14.35 -1.46
C ASN A 139 8.07 -14.34 0.04
N GLY A 140 9.19 -13.71 0.38
CA GLY A 140 9.59 -13.27 1.74
C GLY A 140 9.12 -14.16 2.91
N TRP A 141 9.90 -15.19 3.26
CA TRP A 141 9.57 -16.13 4.35
C TRP A 141 9.24 -15.47 5.69
N SER A 142 9.91 -14.36 6.02
CA SER A 142 9.75 -13.61 7.26
C SER A 142 8.90 -12.35 7.10
N HIS A 143 8.02 -12.31 6.09
CA HIS A 143 7.13 -11.20 5.79
C HIS A 143 5.69 -11.70 5.63
N PRO A 144 4.68 -10.83 5.81
CA PRO A 144 3.27 -11.22 5.75
C PRO A 144 2.79 -11.39 4.29
N THR A 145 3.40 -12.33 3.57
CA THR A 145 3.03 -12.74 2.21
C THR A 145 1.99 -13.85 2.23
N CYS A 146 1.18 -13.92 1.18
CA CYS A 146 0.14 -14.93 1.02
C CYS A 146 0.76 -16.32 0.98
N LYS A 147 0.29 -17.21 1.86
CA LYS A 147 0.79 -18.59 1.97
C LYS A 147 0.00 -19.59 1.12
N THR A 148 -1.09 -19.15 0.48
CA THR A 148 -2.05 -20.04 -0.22
C THR A 148 -1.88 -20.02 -1.75
N GLY A 149 -0.64 -20.18 -2.21
CA GLY A 149 -0.34 -20.48 -3.62
C GLY A 149 -0.42 -19.28 -4.58
N ARG A 150 -0.35 -18.04 -4.07
CA ARG A 150 -0.21 -16.83 -4.88
C ARG A 150 1.04 -16.05 -4.49
N SER A 151 1.65 -15.41 -5.48
CA SER A 151 2.71 -14.44 -5.25
C SER A 151 2.12 -13.11 -4.74
N THR A 152 2.72 -12.53 -3.70
CA THR A 152 2.28 -11.24 -3.14
C THR A 152 3.10 -10.10 -3.73
N LEU A 153 2.46 -9.16 -4.43
CA LEU A 153 3.12 -7.95 -4.92
C LEU A 153 3.55 -7.08 -3.75
N CYS A 154 2.61 -6.76 -2.87
CA CYS A 154 2.81 -5.85 -1.74
C CYS A 154 1.76 -6.09 -0.66
N TRP A 155 1.97 -5.50 0.50
CA TRP A 155 1.06 -5.62 1.64
C TRP A 155 1.05 -4.33 2.47
N ALA A 156 0.00 -4.18 3.27
CA ALA A 156 -0.12 -3.14 4.29
C ALA A 156 -0.42 -3.77 5.66
N ARG A 157 0.19 -3.22 6.71
CA ARG A 157 -0.13 -3.53 8.12
C ARG A 157 -1.00 -2.42 8.70
N LEU A 158 -2.12 -2.81 9.29
CA LEU A 158 -3.16 -1.92 9.81
C LEU A 158 -3.37 -2.19 11.30
N ASP A 159 -3.35 -1.15 12.13
CA ASP A 159 -3.81 -1.20 13.51
C ASP A 159 -5.14 -0.45 13.62
N LEU A 160 -6.18 -1.14 14.04
CA LEU A 160 -7.56 -0.66 14.01
C LEU A 160 -8.08 -0.38 15.42
N ASP A 161 -8.94 0.62 15.52
CA ASP A 161 -9.71 0.93 16.73
C ASP A 161 -11.15 1.30 16.34
N PHE A 162 -12.05 0.32 16.45
CA PHE A 162 -13.45 0.49 16.06
C PHE A 162 -14.22 1.40 17.01
N GLU A 163 -13.80 1.52 18.28
CA GLU A 163 -14.45 2.42 19.25
C GLU A 163 -14.33 3.88 18.82
N SER A 164 -13.14 4.31 18.38
CA SER A 164 -12.94 5.66 17.85
C SER A 164 -13.25 5.81 16.36
N GLY A 165 -13.46 4.70 15.63
CA GLY A 165 -13.65 4.71 14.18
C GLY A 165 -12.40 5.15 13.43
N GLN A 166 -11.22 4.80 13.96
CA GLN A 166 -9.92 5.23 13.45
C GLN A 166 -9.04 4.03 13.06
N ALA A 167 -8.16 4.25 12.07
CA ALA A 167 -7.15 3.27 11.68
C ALA A 167 -5.76 3.91 11.61
N LEU A 168 -4.73 3.11 11.89
CA LEU A 168 -3.34 3.47 11.64
C LEU A 168 -2.75 2.52 10.60
N ILE A 169 -2.30 3.10 9.49
CA ILE A 169 -1.44 2.43 8.52
C ILE A 169 -0.02 2.38 9.12
N GLU A 170 0.32 1.23 9.69
CA GLU A 170 1.61 0.97 10.34
C GLU A 170 2.74 0.90 9.29
N GLU A 171 2.45 0.29 8.14
CA GLU A 171 3.41 0.10 7.06
C GLU A 171 2.74 -0.28 5.74
N ILE A 172 3.36 0.12 4.63
CA ILE A 172 3.14 -0.41 3.28
C ILE A 172 4.51 -0.82 2.73
N GLN A 173 4.61 -2.02 2.18
CA GLN A 173 5.88 -2.55 1.66
C GLN A 173 5.66 -3.52 0.48
N THR A 174 6.71 -3.68 -0.33
CA THR A 174 6.85 -4.72 -1.34
C THR A 174 8.21 -5.39 -1.19
N ASP A 175 8.22 -6.72 -1.20
CA ASP A 175 9.45 -7.51 -1.33
C ASP A 175 9.63 -7.90 -2.79
N TRP A 176 8.57 -8.41 -3.42
CA TRP A 176 8.57 -8.85 -4.82
C TRP A 176 9.11 -7.80 -5.80
N TYR A 177 8.54 -6.59 -5.83
CA TYR A 177 8.98 -5.55 -6.77
C TYR A 177 10.43 -5.14 -6.53
N ARG A 178 10.86 -5.12 -5.26
CA ARG A 178 12.25 -4.80 -4.88
C ARG A 178 13.21 -5.89 -5.35
N ASP A 179 12.85 -7.15 -5.23
CA ASP A 179 13.69 -8.27 -5.65
C ASP A 179 13.70 -8.43 -7.17
N VAL A 180 12.58 -8.15 -7.86
CA VAL A 180 12.55 -8.02 -9.33
C VAL A 180 13.48 -6.91 -9.80
N PHE A 181 13.51 -5.77 -9.10
CA PHE A 181 14.44 -4.69 -9.42
C PHE A 181 15.91 -5.12 -9.21
N ARG A 182 16.23 -5.83 -8.11
CA ARG A 182 17.58 -6.38 -7.87
C ARG A 182 17.99 -7.37 -8.95
N LEU A 183 17.09 -8.26 -9.35
CA LEU A 183 17.29 -9.21 -10.44
C LEU A 183 17.54 -8.48 -11.77
N TYR A 184 16.76 -7.44 -12.07
CA TYR A 184 16.94 -6.64 -13.28
C TYR A 184 18.30 -5.95 -13.33
N ARG A 185 18.77 -5.38 -12.20
CA ARG A 185 20.12 -4.78 -12.09
C ARG A 185 21.22 -5.82 -12.27
N ARG A 186 21.03 -7.04 -11.74
CA ARG A 186 21.98 -8.14 -11.93
C ARG A 186 22.04 -8.57 -13.40
N LYS A 187 20.89 -8.59 -14.08
CA LYS A 187 20.77 -8.84 -15.51
C LYS A 187 21.49 -7.78 -16.33
N GLU A 188 21.29 -6.48 -16.04
CA GLU A 188 22.03 -5.39 -16.72
C GLU A 188 23.55 -5.52 -16.56
N TRP A 189 24.01 -5.91 -15.37
CA TRP A 189 25.43 -6.20 -15.16
C TRP A 189 25.90 -7.36 -16.05
N ALA A 190 25.13 -8.44 -16.18
CA ALA A 190 25.48 -9.58 -17.02
C ALA A 190 25.51 -9.22 -18.52
N GLU A 191 24.55 -8.43 -18.99
CA GLU A 191 24.52 -7.86 -20.36
C GLU A 191 25.79 -7.05 -20.66
N ASN A 192 26.19 -6.17 -19.74
CA ASN A 192 27.40 -5.36 -19.88
C ASN A 192 28.69 -6.20 -19.90
N GLN A 193 28.65 -7.39 -19.32
CA GLN A 193 29.74 -8.37 -19.38
C GLN A 193 29.61 -9.33 -20.57
N GLN A 194 28.68 -9.05 -21.51
CA GLN A 194 28.39 -9.87 -22.69
C GLN A 194 28.06 -11.34 -22.36
N ARG A 195 27.51 -11.58 -21.17
CA ARG A 195 27.11 -12.92 -20.74
C ARG A 195 25.69 -13.22 -21.22
N LYS A 196 25.44 -14.47 -21.64
CA LYS A 196 24.09 -14.95 -21.96
C LYS A 196 23.34 -15.46 -20.73
N GLN A 197 24.08 -15.85 -19.69
CA GLN A 197 23.55 -16.39 -18.45
C GLN A 197 24.29 -15.82 -17.24
N PHE A 198 23.62 -15.82 -16.08
CA PHE A 198 24.22 -15.42 -14.81
C PHE A 198 23.56 -16.15 -13.63
N LYS A 199 24.26 -16.18 -12.49
CA LYS A 199 23.72 -16.73 -11.26
C LYS A 199 23.01 -15.67 -10.40
N PHE A 200 21.87 -16.05 -9.84
CA PHE A 200 21.11 -15.30 -8.84
C PHE A 200 20.49 -16.28 -7.84
N TRP A 201 20.77 -16.11 -6.55
CA TRP A 201 20.33 -17.04 -5.49
C TRP A 201 20.58 -18.54 -5.77
N GLY A 202 21.68 -18.84 -6.46
CA GLY A 202 22.06 -20.22 -6.82
C GLY A 202 21.47 -20.71 -8.14
N TYR A 203 20.43 -20.07 -8.66
CA TYR A 203 19.82 -20.38 -9.96
C TYR A 203 20.65 -19.82 -11.11
N GLU A 204 20.77 -20.57 -12.21
CA GLU A 204 21.37 -20.11 -13.46
C GLU A 204 20.28 -19.60 -14.40
N LEU A 205 20.35 -18.32 -14.74
CA LEU A 205 19.27 -17.60 -15.43
C LEU A 205 19.73 -17.07 -16.78
N SER A 206 18.84 -17.15 -17.77
CA SER A 206 19.01 -16.51 -19.08
C SER A 206 18.80 -15.00 -18.98
N VAL A 207 19.74 -14.23 -19.53
CA VAL A 207 19.64 -12.77 -19.62
C VAL A 207 18.38 -12.33 -20.37
N GLU A 208 18.07 -13.00 -21.48
CA GLU A 208 16.92 -12.68 -22.32
C GLU A 208 15.60 -12.93 -21.60
N LYS A 209 15.43 -14.10 -20.98
CA LYS A 209 14.20 -14.44 -20.25
C LYS A 209 13.99 -13.52 -19.03
N VAL A 210 15.08 -13.22 -18.30
CA VAL A 210 15.02 -12.27 -17.18
C VAL A 210 14.64 -10.87 -17.67
N HIS A 211 15.20 -10.39 -18.78
CA HIS A 211 14.82 -9.11 -19.37
C HIS A 211 13.31 -9.08 -19.65
N ALA A 212 12.79 -10.09 -20.35
CA ALA A 212 11.39 -10.16 -20.74
C ALA A 212 10.44 -10.13 -19.52
N TYR A 213 10.75 -10.89 -18.47
CA TYR A 213 9.94 -10.91 -17.24
C TYR A 213 10.05 -9.59 -16.47
N CYS A 214 11.28 -9.15 -16.16
CA CYS A 214 11.50 -8.00 -15.29
C CYS A 214 11.04 -6.69 -15.93
N ALA A 215 11.31 -6.45 -17.21
CA ALA A 215 10.90 -5.21 -17.88
C ALA A 215 9.38 -5.05 -17.85
N ARG A 216 8.64 -6.12 -18.16
CA ARG A 216 7.18 -6.13 -18.10
C ARG A 216 6.65 -5.93 -16.68
N THR A 217 7.19 -6.67 -15.71
CA THR A 217 6.74 -6.62 -14.31
C THR A 217 6.99 -5.26 -13.68
N LEU A 218 8.17 -4.67 -13.92
CA LEU A 218 8.53 -3.35 -13.39
C LEU A 218 7.66 -2.25 -14.00
N GLU A 219 7.30 -2.34 -15.29
CA GLU A 219 6.44 -1.36 -15.95
C GLU A 219 5.01 -1.43 -15.43
N ILE A 220 4.38 -2.61 -15.47
CA ILE A 220 2.99 -2.80 -15.07
C ILE A 220 2.78 -2.41 -13.59
N HIS A 221 3.72 -2.77 -12.72
CA HIS A 221 3.57 -2.59 -11.28
C HIS A 221 4.36 -1.40 -10.73
N ARG A 222 4.79 -0.47 -11.60
CA ARG A 222 5.59 0.71 -11.21
C ARG A 222 4.93 1.55 -10.10
N GLN A 223 3.60 1.60 -10.11
CA GLN A 223 2.79 2.34 -9.14
C GLN A 223 2.20 1.46 -8.04
N TRP A 224 2.83 0.33 -7.70
CA TRP A 224 2.37 -0.60 -6.66
C TRP A 224 2.02 0.10 -5.33
N ASN A 225 2.75 1.15 -4.96
CA ASN A 225 2.54 1.86 -3.70
C ASN A 225 1.27 2.71 -3.71
N GLU A 226 0.94 3.33 -4.84
CA GLU A 226 -0.34 4.02 -5.01
C GLU A 226 -1.48 3.01 -5.10
N ALA A 227 -1.29 1.88 -5.79
CA ALA A 227 -2.25 0.79 -5.84
C ALA A 227 -2.56 0.27 -4.42
N MET A 228 -1.54 -0.02 -3.62
CA MET A 228 -1.69 -0.55 -2.26
C MET A 228 -2.38 0.44 -1.33
N LEU A 229 -1.98 1.71 -1.31
CA LEU A 229 -2.64 2.70 -0.46
C LEU A 229 -4.09 2.96 -0.90
N THR A 230 -4.39 2.91 -2.20
CA THR A 230 -5.76 2.96 -2.70
C THR A 230 -6.57 1.77 -2.21
N ALA A 231 -6.03 0.55 -2.33
CA ALA A 231 -6.68 -0.67 -1.84
C ALA A 231 -6.95 -0.61 -0.33
N VAL A 232 -5.99 -0.12 0.46
CA VAL A 232 -6.15 0.09 1.91
C VAL A 232 -7.31 1.04 2.20
N LEU A 233 -7.34 2.21 1.56
CA LEU A 233 -8.39 3.19 1.82
C LEU A 233 -9.77 2.68 1.42
N LYS A 234 -9.88 2.04 0.25
CA LYS A 234 -11.12 1.37 -0.19
C LYS A 234 -11.57 0.33 0.83
N PHE A 235 -10.66 -0.55 1.26
CA PHE A 235 -10.95 -1.57 2.26
C PHE A 235 -11.44 -0.96 3.59
N LEU A 236 -10.75 0.06 4.09
CA LEU A 236 -11.15 0.74 5.33
C LEU A 236 -12.53 1.41 5.20
N TRP A 237 -12.82 2.07 4.07
CA TRP A 237 -14.07 2.81 3.89
C TRP A 237 -15.27 1.94 3.55
N GLU A 238 -15.08 0.96 2.66
CA GLU A 238 -16.17 0.17 2.08
C GLU A 238 -16.46 -1.09 2.90
N GLU A 239 -15.42 -1.75 3.43
CA GLU A 239 -15.58 -3.01 4.18
C GLU A 239 -15.66 -2.78 5.70
N LEU A 240 -14.87 -1.84 6.24
CA LEU A 240 -14.79 -1.62 7.69
C LEU A 240 -15.53 -0.37 8.19
N GLY A 241 -15.94 0.53 7.30
CA GLY A 241 -16.60 1.80 7.67
C GLY A 241 -15.71 2.79 8.46
N ILE A 242 -14.38 2.65 8.39
CA ILE A 242 -13.42 3.49 9.12
C ILE A 242 -12.94 4.64 8.23
N HIS A 243 -13.24 5.89 8.61
CA HIS A 243 -13.00 7.06 7.77
C HIS A 243 -11.92 8.02 8.27
N ASP A 244 -11.46 7.85 9.51
CA ASP A 244 -10.37 8.65 10.09
C ASP A 244 -9.07 7.84 10.11
N VAL A 245 -8.24 8.05 9.08
CA VAL A 245 -7.08 7.22 8.79
C VAL A 245 -5.80 7.98 9.08
N TYR A 246 -4.97 7.39 9.94
CA TYR A 246 -3.63 7.84 10.25
C TYR A 246 -2.58 7.03 9.49
N TYR A 247 -1.46 7.67 9.20
CA TYR A 247 -0.28 7.07 8.59
C TYR A 247 0.96 7.62 9.31
N HIS A 248 1.92 6.78 9.66
CA HIS A 248 3.16 7.24 10.30
C HIS A 248 3.94 8.25 9.45
N SER A 249 4.54 9.27 10.08
CA SER A 249 5.74 9.89 9.48
C SER A 249 6.93 8.95 9.58
N TYR A 250 7.95 9.15 8.74
CA TYR A 250 9.14 8.32 8.75
C TYR A 250 9.81 8.27 10.13
N GLU A 251 10.07 9.42 10.74
CA GLU A 251 10.75 9.52 12.03
C GLU A 251 9.92 8.91 13.16
N THR A 252 8.61 9.18 13.17
CA THR A 252 7.72 8.70 14.23
C THR A 252 7.53 7.20 14.15
N GLY A 253 7.23 6.67 12.97
CA GLY A 253 7.08 5.24 12.73
C GLY A 253 8.35 4.47 13.04
N ARG A 254 9.53 4.98 12.64
CA ARG A 254 10.81 4.32 12.93
C ARG A 254 11.05 4.16 14.43
N ILE A 255 10.81 5.21 15.23
CA ILE A 255 11.03 5.17 16.67
C ILE A 255 9.96 4.32 17.37
N LEU A 256 8.70 4.45 16.98
CA LEU A 256 7.61 3.65 17.54
C LEU A 256 7.77 2.16 17.25
N LYS A 257 8.18 1.80 16.04
CA LYS A 257 8.40 0.42 15.60
C LYS A 257 9.77 -0.14 16.00
N ASN A 258 10.57 0.63 16.75
CA ASN A 258 11.91 0.23 17.19
C ASN A 258 12.86 -0.16 16.04
N ILE A 259 12.81 0.59 14.94
CA ILE A 259 13.59 0.33 13.73
C ILE A 259 14.90 1.16 13.76
N GLY A 260 16.00 0.52 13.38
CA GLY A 260 17.31 1.16 13.27
C GLY A 260 17.37 2.19 12.14
N ILE A 261 18.38 3.06 12.15
CA ILE A 261 18.51 4.10 11.12
C ILE A 261 18.80 3.54 9.72
N TYR A 262 19.50 2.40 9.66
CA TYR A 262 19.89 1.72 8.41
C TYR A 262 18.94 0.59 7.98
N SER A 263 17.94 0.27 8.80
CA SER A 263 16.94 -0.77 8.53
C SER A 263 15.55 -0.20 8.28
N GLY A 264 15.45 1.13 8.12
CA GLY A 264 14.21 1.81 7.82
C GLY A 264 13.71 1.54 6.40
N PRO A 265 12.39 1.60 6.18
CA PRO A 265 11.82 1.54 4.84
C PRO A 265 12.22 2.76 4.00
N PRO A 266 12.01 2.76 2.68
CA PRO A 266 12.24 3.93 1.85
C PRO A 266 11.50 5.16 2.37
N ARG A 267 12.22 6.27 2.61
CA ARG A 267 11.66 7.52 3.16
C ARG A 267 10.46 8.04 2.35
N SER A 268 10.51 7.93 1.02
CA SER A 268 9.46 8.42 0.11
C SER A 268 8.08 7.80 0.36
N LEU A 269 8.01 6.56 0.84
CA LEU A 269 6.74 5.91 1.23
C LEU A 269 6.09 6.58 2.45
N TYR A 270 6.87 7.31 3.24
CA TYR A 270 6.43 7.98 4.47
C TYR A 270 6.52 9.50 4.37
N THR A 271 6.79 10.05 3.18
CA THR A 271 6.81 11.50 2.93
C THR A 271 5.98 11.90 1.73
N ASP A 272 6.16 11.23 0.59
CA ASP A 272 5.61 11.68 -0.69
C ASP A 272 4.28 10.99 -0.97
N LEU A 273 4.17 9.71 -0.61
CA LEU A 273 2.96 8.92 -0.82
C LEU A 273 1.77 9.47 -0.03
N PRO A 274 1.84 9.72 1.30
CA PRO A 274 0.70 10.29 2.03
C PRO A 274 0.29 11.67 1.48
N LYS A 275 1.26 12.51 1.11
CA LYS A 275 0.99 13.82 0.50
C LYS A 275 0.27 13.67 -0.84
N ARG A 276 0.67 12.72 -1.71
CA ARG A 276 -0.06 12.45 -2.96
C ARG A 276 -1.53 12.14 -2.70
N PHE A 277 -1.82 11.42 -1.63
CA PHE A 277 -3.16 11.02 -1.20
C PHE A 277 -3.90 12.07 -0.36
N CYS A 278 -3.39 13.29 -0.32
CA CYS A 278 -3.98 14.41 0.40
C CYS A 278 -4.03 14.25 1.92
N PHE A 279 -3.23 13.36 2.51
CA PHE A 279 -3.06 13.36 3.96
C PHE A 279 -2.43 14.68 4.43
N GLU A 280 -2.90 15.14 5.57
CA GLU A 280 -2.42 16.34 6.25
C GLU A 280 -1.44 15.97 7.36
N GLU A 281 -0.38 16.75 7.52
CA GLU A 281 0.57 16.52 8.60
C GLU A 281 -0.02 17.02 9.94
N VAL A 282 -0.09 16.15 10.93
CA VAL A 282 -0.62 16.45 12.27
C VAL A 282 0.37 16.06 13.36
N ARG A 283 0.28 16.72 14.52
CA ARG A 283 1.17 16.47 15.67
C ARG A 283 0.62 15.45 16.66
N ARG A 284 -0.71 15.27 16.68
CA ARG A 284 -1.37 14.26 17.52
C ARG A 284 -1.66 13.04 16.68
N GLY A 285 -1.23 11.89 17.17
CA GLY A 285 -1.50 10.60 16.57
C GLY A 285 -2.83 10.00 17.03
N PRO A 286 -3.07 8.76 16.62
CA PRO A 286 -4.17 7.94 17.13
C PRO A 286 -4.25 7.90 18.65
N GLN A 287 -5.43 8.13 19.22
CA GLN A 287 -5.61 8.23 20.67
C GLN A 287 -5.21 6.93 21.39
N TRP A 288 -5.57 5.76 20.85
CA TRP A 288 -5.24 4.46 21.46
C TRP A 288 -3.74 4.16 21.43
N ILE A 289 -2.99 4.70 20.45
CA ILE A 289 -1.53 4.59 20.41
C ILE A 289 -0.90 5.52 21.46
N GLU A 290 -1.35 6.78 21.53
CA GLU A 290 -0.81 7.74 22.50
C GLU A 290 -1.10 7.36 23.95
N ASN A 291 -2.24 6.70 24.20
CA ASN A 291 -2.63 6.22 25.52
C ASN A 291 -1.99 4.88 25.90
N CYS A 292 -1.52 4.10 24.92
CA CYS A 292 -0.83 2.85 25.17
C CYS A 292 0.52 3.09 25.86
N THR A 293 0.68 2.67 27.12
CA THR A 293 1.86 2.98 27.94
C THR A 293 3.21 2.63 27.26
N PRO A 294 3.39 1.46 26.64
CA PRO A 294 4.61 1.16 25.90
C PRO A 294 4.88 2.11 24.71
N ALA A 295 3.87 2.45 23.91
CA ALA A 295 4.00 3.35 22.78
C ALA A 295 4.27 4.79 23.24
N ARG A 296 3.53 5.26 24.25
CA ARG A 296 3.73 6.56 24.91
C ARG A 296 5.15 6.76 25.41
N ARG A 297 5.77 5.74 26.01
CA ARG A 297 7.18 5.79 26.46
C ARG A 297 8.16 5.99 25.29
N ARG A 298 7.86 5.45 24.10
CA ARG A 298 8.67 5.66 22.89
C ARG A 298 8.43 7.04 22.28
N LEU A 299 7.17 7.50 22.23
CA LEU A 299 6.81 8.83 21.73
C LEU A 299 7.52 9.95 22.50
N LYS A 300 7.69 9.80 23.82
CA LYS A 300 8.45 10.77 24.64
C LYS A 300 9.92 10.94 24.21
N LYS A 301 10.48 10.01 23.44
CA LYS A 301 11.85 10.12 22.89
C LYS A 301 11.90 10.99 21.63
N ILE A 302 10.74 11.39 21.10
CA ILE A 302 10.61 12.16 19.86
C ILE A 302 10.31 13.60 20.24
N LYS A 303 11.19 14.54 19.83
CA LYS A 303 11.02 15.96 20.14
C LYS A 303 9.71 16.53 19.59
N GLN A 304 9.35 16.11 18.38
CA GLN A 304 8.14 16.54 17.67
C GLN A 304 7.57 15.35 16.90
N PRO A 305 6.73 14.50 17.53
CA PRO A 305 6.05 13.43 16.81
C PRO A 305 5.16 14.03 15.74
N LYS A 306 5.11 13.35 14.59
CA LYS A 306 4.37 13.76 13.40
C LYS A 306 3.67 12.55 12.80
N TRP A 307 2.50 12.80 12.27
CA TRP A 307 1.65 11.82 11.62
C TRP A 307 1.05 12.45 10.38
N PHE A 308 0.57 11.61 9.49
CA PHE A 308 -0.30 11.99 8.39
C PHE A 308 -1.72 11.55 8.75
N ARG A 309 -2.71 12.41 8.53
CA ARG A 309 -4.13 12.11 8.78
C ARG A 309 -4.96 12.42 7.54
N LEU A 310 -5.88 11.53 7.22
CA LEU A 310 -6.91 11.71 6.20
C LEU A 310 -8.26 11.39 6.83
N ALA A 311 -9.17 12.37 6.86
CA ALA A 311 -10.50 12.22 7.42
C ALA A 311 -11.53 12.74 6.41
N ILE A 312 -12.21 11.83 5.69
CA ILE A 312 -13.18 12.12 4.61
C ILE A 312 -14.31 11.09 4.45
#